data_AF-K2HBH1-F1
#
_entry.id   AF-K2HBH1-F1
#
_cell.length_a   1.000
_cell.length_b   1.000
_cell.length_c   1.000
_cell.angle_alpha   90.00
_cell.angle_beta   90.00
_cell.angle_gamma   90.00
#
_symmetry.space_group_name_H-M   'P 1'
#
loop_
_entity.id
_entity.type
_entity.pdbx_description
1 polymer ?
#
loop_
_entity_poly.entity_id
_entity_poly.type
_entity_poly.pdbx_seq_one_letter_code
_entity_poly.pdbx_strand_id
1 'polypeptide(L)'
;MTILAAANAPKLAVMAVAGLAAAGVIVGAVSLTRGPDRDLSVLPRTVAARLPDPDGGERRLWVQRDEVTVAEWNRCFDDGGCGFPLPVRPRTNPAAMPATGLSYPDTVQYAEWISRRSGHPFRLPDLAEWQTLAADVLPEEPDPIFRDPSLTWASSYLVAERKSRALRPTGGWSTSPAGIRDLDGSVWEWTRDCYAGSQGAIDPDRCPAFWVAGEHAAAMPFLESDPARGGCAVGAPPAHLGMRLVSDREPPRAGS
;
A
#
# COMPACT_ATOMS: atom_id res chain seq x y z
N MET A 1 56.42 -9.99 -66.92
CA MET A 1 55.10 -9.34 -66.87
C MET A 1 54.06 -10.43 -66.98
N THR A 2 53.16 -10.72 -66.04
CA THR A 2 52.75 -10.06 -64.80
C THR A 2 51.98 -11.14 -64.02
N ILE A 3 52.32 -11.42 -62.77
CA ILE A 3 51.52 -12.30 -61.90
C ILE A 3 50.41 -11.40 -61.30
N LEU A 4 49.17 -11.55 -61.74
CA LEU A 4 48.02 -10.90 -61.10
C LEU A 4 47.51 -11.78 -59.93
N ALA A 5 47.39 -11.14 -58.78
CA ALA A 5 46.93 -11.72 -57.52
C ALA A 5 45.46 -12.18 -57.58
N ALA A 6 45.20 -13.40 -57.12
CA ALA A 6 43.86 -13.94 -56.96
C ALA A 6 43.34 -13.76 -55.52
N ALA A 7 42.20 -13.06 -55.44
CA ALA A 7 41.07 -13.26 -54.52
C ALA A 7 41.31 -13.33 -52.99
N ASN A 8 41.04 -12.20 -52.31
CA ASN A 8 40.84 -12.13 -50.85
C ASN A 8 39.35 -11.91 -50.45
N ALA A 9 38.41 -12.05 -51.39
CA ALA A 9 36.99 -11.79 -51.18
C ALA A 9 36.26 -12.66 -50.14
N PRO A 10 36.51 -13.98 -49.98
CA PRO A 10 35.72 -14.80 -49.06
C PRO A 10 36.05 -14.53 -47.58
N LYS A 11 37.26 -14.05 -47.27
CA LYS A 11 37.68 -13.75 -45.89
C LYS A 11 37.03 -12.48 -45.33
N LEU A 12 36.82 -11.45 -46.16
CA LEU A 12 36.14 -10.23 -45.73
C LEU A 12 34.66 -10.46 -45.43
N ALA A 13 33.96 -11.25 -46.25
CA ALA A 13 32.54 -11.54 -46.05
C ALA A 13 32.29 -12.34 -44.76
N VAL A 14 33.12 -13.34 -44.47
CA VAL A 14 33.02 -14.14 -43.23
C VAL A 14 33.30 -13.30 -41.98
N MET A 15 34.29 -12.40 -42.03
CA MET A 15 34.61 -11.47 -40.93
C MET A 15 33.47 -10.47 -40.66
N ALA A 16 32.82 -9.95 -41.70
CA ALA A 16 31.71 -9.03 -41.57
C ALA A 16 30.46 -9.68 -40.94
N VAL A 17 30.13 -10.91 -41.35
CA VAL A 17 29.01 -11.68 -40.78
C VAL A 17 29.29 -12.07 -39.33
N ALA A 18 30.52 -12.50 -39.03
CA ALA A 18 30.94 -12.81 -37.65
C ALA A 18 30.89 -11.56 -36.75
N GLY A 19 31.29 -10.39 -37.26
CA GLY A 19 31.22 -9.11 -36.53
C GLY A 19 29.78 -8.69 -36.21
N LEU A 20 28.84 -8.84 -37.15
CA LEU A 20 27.42 -8.57 -36.94
C LEU A 20 26.78 -9.54 -35.95
N ALA A 21 27.11 -10.83 -36.02
CA ALA A 21 26.64 -11.84 -35.08
C ALA A 21 27.16 -11.57 -33.66
N ALA A 22 28.44 -11.23 -33.52
CA ALA A 22 29.03 -10.85 -32.23
C ALA A 22 28.39 -9.58 -31.65
N ALA A 23 28.15 -8.56 -32.47
CA ALA A 23 27.46 -7.34 -32.04
C ALA A 23 26.01 -7.62 -31.59
N GLY A 24 25.28 -8.47 -32.32
CA GLY A 24 23.92 -8.88 -31.95
C GLY A 24 23.86 -9.65 -30.62
N VAL A 25 24.82 -10.54 -30.38
CA VAL A 25 24.95 -11.28 -29.11
C VAL A 25 25.30 -10.34 -27.95
N ILE A 26 26.19 -9.37 -28.15
CA ILE A 26 26.55 -8.40 -27.11
C ILE A 26 25.37 -7.49 -26.79
N VAL A 27 24.65 -6.97 -27.78
CA VAL A 27 23.46 -6.11 -27.55
C VAL A 27 22.32 -6.90 -26.89
N GLY A 28 22.10 -8.16 -27.30
CA GLY A 28 21.13 -9.05 -26.66
C GLY A 28 21.50 -9.35 -25.21
N ALA A 29 22.78 -9.64 -24.93
CA ALA A 29 23.28 -9.88 -23.58
C ALA A 29 23.20 -8.62 -22.69
N VAL A 30 23.51 -7.43 -23.22
CA VAL A 30 23.40 -6.15 -22.50
C VAL A 30 21.94 -5.78 -22.22
N SER A 31 21.00 -6.14 -23.10
CA SER A 31 19.57 -5.91 -22.86
C SER A 31 18.99 -6.88 -21.83
N LEU A 32 19.53 -8.10 -21.73
CA LEU A 32 19.15 -9.09 -20.72
C LEU A 32 19.74 -8.78 -19.33
N THR A 33 20.80 -7.98 -19.23
CA THR A 33 21.40 -7.56 -17.94
C THR A 33 20.84 -6.26 -17.38
N ARG A 34 20.12 -5.46 -18.18
CA ARG A 34 19.35 -4.33 -17.67
C ARG A 34 18.04 -4.85 -17.08
N GLY A 35 18.02 -5.03 -15.77
CA GLY A 35 16.76 -5.19 -15.03
C GLY A 35 15.81 -4.01 -15.34
N PRO A 36 14.48 -4.19 -15.16
CA PRO A 36 13.52 -3.13 -15.45
C PRO A 36 13.94 -1.83 -14.75
N ASP A 37 13.94 -0.72 -15.49
CA ASP A 37 14.26 0.59 -14.95
C ASP A 37 13.31 0.89 -13.79
N ARG A 38 13.87 0.93 -12.57
CA ARG A 38 13.15 1.27 -11.35
C ARG A 38 12.69 2.71 -11.44
N ASP A 39 11.41 2.94 -11.27
CA ASP A 39 10.85 4.28 -11.28
C ASP A 39 10.72 4.79 -9.86
N LEU A 40 11.66 5.62 -9.44
CA LEU A 40 11.64 6.22 -8.11
C LEU A 40 10.58 7.32 -7.98
N SER A 41 9.97 7.77 -9.08
CA SER A 41 8.93 8.80 -9.04
C SER A 41 7.56 8.26 -8.60
N VAL A 42 7.39 6.94 -8.46
CA VAL A 42 6.22 6.35 -7.79
C VAL A 42 6.38 6.26 -6.27
N LEU A 43 7.59 6.52 -5.73
CA LEU A 43 7.81 6.36 -4.30
C LEU A 43 6.94 7.31 -3.49
N PRO A 44 6.21 6.79 -2.49
CA PRO A 44 5.41 7.64 -1.64
C PRO A 44 6.29 8.45 -0.70
N ARG A 45 5.76 9.56 -0.19
CA ARG A 45 6.41 10.27 0.91
C ARG A 45 6.27 9.44 2.19
N THR A 46 7.39 9.00 2.75
CA THR A 46 7.42 8.22 3.99
C THR A 46 8.03 9.00 5.15
N VAL A 47 7.65 8.61 6.36
CA VAL A 47 8.25 9.02 7.64
C VAL A 47 8.72 7.78 8.40
N ALA A 48 9.76 7.93 9.23
CA ALA A 48 10.24 6.83 10.06
C ALA A 48 9.52 6.85 11.42
N ALA A 49 8.83 5.76 11.74
CA ALA A 49 8.24 5.52 13.05
C ALA A 49 9.09 4.49 13.83
N ARG A 50 9.13 4.63 15.16
CA ARG A 50 9.74 3.66 16.07
C ARG A 50 8.63 2.80 16.67
N LEU A 51 8.77 1.48 16.52
CA LEU A 51 7.83 0.50 17.06
C LEU A 51 8.58 -0.47 17.97
N PRO A 52 7.89 -1.05 18.97
CA PRO A 52 8.41 -2.21 19.70
C PRO A 52 8.76 -3.34 18.72
N ASP A 53 9.93 -3.94 18.92
CA ASP A 53 10.33 -5.13 18.19
C ASP A 53 9.77 -6.38 18.89
N PRO A 54 9.15 -7.35 18.16
CA PRO A 54 8.66 -8.59 18.75
C PRO A 54 9.73 -9.41 19.48
N ASP A 55 10.99 -9.35 19.03
CA ASP A 55 12.13 -10.05 19.64
C ASP A 55 12.79 -9.22 20.77
N GLY A 56 12.23 -8.05 21.07
CA GLY A 56 12.69 -7.12 22.09
C GLY A 56 13.49 -5.94 21.51
N GLY A 57 13.28 -4.75 22.09
CA GLY A 57 13.90 -3.50 21.65
C GLY A 57 12.99 -2.64 20.76
N GLU A 58 13.59 -1.76 19.95
CA GLU A 58 12.88 -0.90 19.01
C GLU A 58 13.32 -1.22 17.56
N ARG A 59 12.35 -1.24 16.65
CA ARG A 59 12.60 -1.27 15.20
C ARG A 59 12.05 -0.03 14.51
N ARG A 60 12.61 0.29 13.35
CA ARG A 60 12.10 1.36 12.49
C ARG A 60 11.16 0.78 11.45
N LEU A 61 10.01 1.43 11.30
CA LEU A 61 9.07 1.20 10.22
C LEU A 61 8.95 2.47 9.38
N TRP A 62 9.07 2.36 8.06
CA TRP A 62 8.88 3.47 7.15
C TRP A 62 7.43 3.50 6.71
N VAL A 63 6.71 4.53 7.12
CA VAL A 63 5.25 4.62 6.95
C VAL A 63 4.95 5.69 5.93
N GLN A 64 4.11 5.39 4.94
CA GLN A 64 3.57 6.41 4.05
C GLN A 64 2.84 7.47 4.88
N ARG A 65 3.27 8.72 4.72
CA ARG A 65 2.85 9.82 5.59
C ARG A 65 1.36 10.11 5.55
N ASP A 66 0.76 9.93 4.39
CA ASP A 66 -0.65 10.18 4.06
C ASP A 66 -1.30 8.85 3.62
N GLU A 67 -2.63 8.73 3.62
CA GLU A 67 -3.24 7.57 2.93
C GLU A 67 -2.86 7.58 1.44
N VAL A 68 -2.86 6.41 0.80
CA VAL A 68 -2.74 6.33 -0.66
C VAL A 68 -3.80 7.22 -1.29
N THR A 69 -3.40 8.06 -2.23
CA THR A 69 -4.26 9.07 -2.84
C THR A 69 -4.89 8.58 -4.14
N VAL A 70 -5.97 9.26 -4.58
CA VAL A 70 -6.62 9.00 -5.87
C VAL A 70 -5.63 9.14 -7.04
N ALA A 71 -4.72 10.11 -7.00
CA ALA A 71 -3.70 10.27 -8.04
C ALA A 71 -2.68 9.12 -8.05
N GLU A 72 -2.24 8.69 -6.87
CA GLU A 72 -1.33 7.55 -6.72
C GLU A 72 -1.97 6.24 -7.19
N TRP A 73 -3.24 5.99 -6.82
CA TRP A 73 -4.02 4.85 -7.31
C TRP A 73 -4.23 4.91 -8.82
N ASN A 74 -4.64 6.06 -9.36
CA ASN A 74 -4.89 6.18 -10.80
C ASN A 74 -3.62 6.01 -11.63
N ARG A 75 -2.45 6.36 -11.08
CA ARG A 75 -1.17 6.01 -11.72
C ARG A 75 -0.94 4.50 -11.79
N CYS A 76 -1.29 3.75 -10.74
CA CYS A 76 -1.27 2.28 -10.76
C CYS A 76 -2.21 1.73 -11.85
N PHE A 77 -3.40 2.32 -11.98
CA PHE A 77 -4.35 1.96 -13.04
C PHE A 77 -3.80 2.26 -14.44
N ASP A 78 -3.23 3.45 -14.66
CA ASP A 78 -2.66 3.87 -15.94
C ASP A 78 -1.47 2.99 -16.37
N ASP A 79 -0.70 2.49 -15.39
CA ASP A 79 0.39 1.52 -15.60
C ASP A 79 -0.12 0.06 -15.75
N GLY A 80 -1.43 -0.17 -15.66
CA GLY A 80 -2.07 -1.50 -15.76
C GLY A 80 -1.88 -2.40 -14.53
N GLY A 81 -1.45 -1.84 -13.40
CA GLY A 81 -1.24 -2.57 -12.13
C GLY A 81 -2.49 -2.70 -11.26
N CYS A 82 -3.48 -1.82 -11.43
CA CYS A 82 -4.72 -1.80 -10.66
C CYS A 82 -5.92 -1.96 -11.59
N GLY A 83 -6.99 -2.62 -11.12
CA GLY A 83 -8.09 -3.08 -11.98
C GLY A 83 -9.07 -2.00 -12.46
N PHE A 84 -9.13 -0.85 -11.80
CA PHE A 84 -10.08 0.23 -12.12
C PHE A 84 -9.53 1.61 -11.72
N PRO A 85 -9.97 2.69 -12.40
CA PRO A 85 -9.65 4.04 -11.97
C PRO A 85 -10.62 4.49 -10.88
N LEU A 86 -10.13 5.30 -9.94
CA LEU A 86 -10.96 6.00 -8.98
C LEU A 86 -11.47 7.33 -9.58
N PRO A 87 -12.75 7.69 -9.33
CA PRO A 87 -13.34 8.89 -9.88
C PRO A 87 -12.73 10.15 -9.25
N VAL A 88 -12.30 11.09 -10.09
CA VAL A 88 -11.86 12.42 -9.65
C VAL A 88 -13.10 13.32 -9.51
N ARG A 89 -13.44 13.70 -8.28
CA ARG A 89 -14.61 14.56 -8.02
C ARG A 89 -14.34 16.00 -8.50
N PRO A 90 -15.32 16.70 -9.09
CA PRO A 90 -15.15 18.10 -9.49
C PRO A 90 -14.70 18.97 -8.32
N ARG A 91 -13.77 19.90 -8.57
CA ARG A 91 -13.20 20.83 -7.57
C ARG A 91 -12.44 20.15 -6.42
N THR A 92 -11.98 18.91 -6.60
CA THR A 92 -11.04 18.24 -5.68
C THR A 92 -9.67 18.08 -6.32
N ASN A 93 -8.62 17.99 -5.51
CA ASN A 93 -7.27 17.67 -5.98
C ASN A 93 -7.03 16.16 -5.78
N PRO A 94 -6.93 15.33 -6.84
CA PRO A 94 -6.74 13.89 -6.69
C PRO A 94 -5.42 13.53 -5.99
N ALA A 95 -4.40 14.40 -6.03
CA ALA A 95 -3.15 14.19 -5.30
C ALA A 95 -3.25 14.47 -3.79
N ALA A 96 -4.40 14.96 -3.33
CA ALA A 96 -4.68 15.20 -1.92
C ALA A 96 -5.93 14.43 -1.44
N MET A 97 -6.67 13.75 -2.30
CA MET A 97 -7.83 12.96 -1.89
C MET A 97 -7.41 11.52 -1.60
N PRO A 98 -7.76 10.93 -0.44
CA PRO A 98 -7.53 9.52 -0.18
C PRO A 98 -8.23 8.62 -1.20
N ALA A 99 -7.56 7.54 -1.59
CA ALA A 99 -8.12 6.45 -2.38
C ALA A 99 -9.00 5.60 -1.47
N THR A 100 -10.30 5.58 -1.78
CA THR A 100 -11.32 4.88 -0.98
C THR A 100 -12.22 4.07 -1.88
N GLY A 101 -12.93 3.09 -1.32
CA GLY A 101 -13.72 2.15 -2.11
C GLY A 101 -12.89 0.97 -2.58
N LEU A 102 -11.88 0.59 -1.79
CA LEU A 102 -10.93 -0.48 -2.12
C LEU A 102 -11.27 -1.72 -1.31
N SER A 103 -11.32 -2.89 -1.96
CA SER A 103 -11.36 -4.17 -1.25
C SER A 103 -9.96 -4.63 -0.83
N TYR A 104 -9.85 -5.66 0.00
CA TYR A 104 -8.54 -6.16 0.41
C TYR A 104 -7.65 -6.57 -0.79
N PRO A 105 -8.14 -7.35 -1.78
CA PRO A 105 -7.37 -7.66 -3.00
C PRO A 105 -6.90 -6.43 -3.79
N ASP A 106 -7.67 -5.34 -3.80
CA ASP A 106 -7.31 -4.09 -4.49
C ASP A 106 -6.09 -3.45 -3.85
N THR A 107 -6.07 -3.42 -2.51
CA THR A 107 -4.93 -2.89 -1.75
C THR A 107 -3.66 -3.73 -1.91
N VAL A 108 -3.80 -5.05 -1.99
CA VAL A 108 -2.69 -5.97 -2.26
C VAL A 108 -2.13 -5.74 -3.67
N GLN A 109 -2.99 -5.62 -4.69
CA GLN A 109 -2.57 -5.30 -6.06
C GLN A 109 -1.74 -4.00 -6.11
N TYR A 110 -2.19 -2.94 -5.42
CA TYR A 110 -1.47 -1.68 -5.35
C TYR A 110 -0.10 -1.83 -4.65
N ALA A 111 -0.06 -2.49 -3.49
CA ALA A 111 1.18 -2.71 -2.74
C ALA A 111 2.21 -3.55 -3.54
N GLU A 112 1.75 -4.54 -4.29
CA GLU A 112 2.61 -5.31 -5.18
C GLU A 112 3.10 -4.48 -6.39
N TRP A 113 2.20 -3.72 -7.02
CA TRP A 113 2.55 -2.87 -8.17
C TRP A 113 3.63 -1.87 -7.79
N ILE A 114 3.44 -1.10 -6.72
CA ILE A 114 4.40 -0.08 -6.30
C ILE A 114 5.73 -0.72 -5.90
N SER A 115 5.69 -1.92 -5.31
CA SER A 115 6.89 -2.67 -4.95
C SER A 115 7.70 -3.08 -6.17
N ARG A 116 7.02 -3.62 -7.19
CA ARG A 116 7.66 -4.00 -8.46
C ARG A 116 8.18 -2.76 -9.22
N ARG A 117 7.37 -1.70 -9.29
CA ARG A 117 7.66 -0.51 -10.09
C ARG A 117 8.83 0.30 -9.53
N SER A 118 8.90 0.44 -8.21
CA SER A 118 10.00 1.13 -7.52
C SER A 118 11.22 0.24 -7.25
N GLY A 119 11.04 -1.08 -7.26
CA GLY A 119 12.06 -2.03 -6.79
C GLY A 119 12.31 -1.98 -5.28
N HIS A 120 11.39 -1.38 -4.50
CA HIS A 120 11.46 -1.27 -3.04
C HIS A 120 10.22 -1.92 -2.41
N PRO A 121 10.35 -2.79 -1.39
CA PRO A 121 9.22 -3.54 -0.88
C PRO A 121 8.30 -2.64 -0.06
N PHE A 122 7.03 -2.67 -0.38
CA PHE A 122 5.95 -2.09 0.39
C PHE A 122 4.91 -3.16 0.69
N ARG A 123 4.22 -2.97 1.81
CA ARG A 123 3.14 -3.85 2.27
C ARG A 123 2.10 -3.02 3.03
N LEU A 124 0.97 -3.64 3.33
CA LEU A 124 0.05 -3.13 4.34
C LEU A 124 0.70 -3.26 5.74
N PRO A 125 0.36 -2.37 6.69
CA PRO A 125 0.72 -2.56 8.08
C PRO A 125 0.06 -3.80 8.66
N ASP A 126 0.68 -4.39 9.68
CA ASP A 126 -0.03 -5.28 10.60
C ASP A 126 -0.94 -4.44 11.52
N LEU A 127 -1.96 -5.05 12.13
CA LEU A 127 -2.91 -4.38 13.01
C LEU A 127 -2.18 -3.79 14.23
N ALA A 128 -1.27 -4.56 14.82
CA ALA A 128 -0.45 -4.11 15.94
C ALA A 128 0.47 -2.94 15.56
N GLU A 129 1.01 -2.95 14.33
CA GLU A 129 1.77 -1.81 13.81
C GLU A 129 0.88 -0.58 13.69
N TRP A 130 -0.26 -0.71 13.03
CA TRP A 130 -1.21 0.38 12.82
C TRP A 130 -1.65 1.00 14.16
N GLN A 131 -2.02 0.17 15.14
CA GLN A 131 -2.43 0.61 16.46
C GLN A 131 -1.31 1.38 17.18
N THR A 132 -0.07 0.92 17.07
CA THR A 132 1.09 1.64 17.63
C THR A 132 1.28 3.00 16.97
N LEU A 133 1.11 3.09 15.65
CA LEU A 133 1.25 4.34 14.90
C LEU A 133 0.15 5.36 15.25
N ALA A 134 -1.05 4.89 15.57
CA ALA A 134 -2.24 5.70 15.82
C ALA A 134 -2.46 6.06 17.30
N ALA A 135 -1.77 5.40 18.23
CA ALA A 135 -1.99 5.50 19.67
C ALA A 135 -2.01 6.95 20.21
N ASP A 136 -1.11 7.81 19.71
CA ASP A 136 -0.99 9.20 20.18
C ASP A 136 -2.09 10.14 19.66
N VAL A 137 -2.88 9.71 18.68
CA VAL A 137 -3.87 10.57 17.99
C VAL A 137 -5.30 10.05 18.05
N LEU A 138 -5.47 8.76 18.35
CA LEU A 138 -6.79 8.21 18.63
C LEU A 138 -7.28 8.70 20.00
N PRO A 139 -8.61 8.93 20.14
CA PRO A 139 -9.17 9.23 21.45
C PRO A 139 -8.91 8.06 22.40
N GLU A 140 -8.68 8.36 23.68
CA GLU A 140 -8.63 7.33 24.72
C GLU A 140 -9.92 6.50 24.67
N GLU A 141 -9.78 5.16 24.74
CA GLU A 141 -10.95 4.29 24.84
C GLU A 141 -11.74 4.69 26.09
N PRO A 142 -13.02 5.08 25.96
CA PRO A 142 -13.81 5.44 27.12
C PRO A 142 -13.95 4.22 28.03
N ASP A 143 -13.84 4.46 29.34
CA ASP A 143 -14.04 3.41 30.35
C ASP A 143 -15.32 2.62 30.05
N PRO A 144 -15.27 1.27 30.07
CA PRO A 144 -16.45 0.47 29.82
C PRO A 144 -17.49 0.76 30.90
N ILE A 145 -18.59 1.40 30.49
CA ILE A 145 -19.69 1.79 31.38
C ILE A 145 -20.35 0.55 31.98
N PHE A 146 -20.32 -0.57 31.25
CA PHE A 146 -20.69 -1.89 31.74
C PHE A 146 -19.45 -2.72 31.98
N ARG A 147 -19.25 -3.15 33.23
CA ARG A 147 -18.21 -4.11 33.62
C ARG A 147 -18.64 -5.57 33.42
N ASP A 148 -19.89 -5.79 33.01
CA ASP A 148 -20.43 -7.10 32.70
C ASP A 148 -19.96 -7.54 31.29
N PRO A 149 -19.20 -8.65 31.15
CA PRO A 149 -18.71 -9.14 29.87
C PRO A 149 -19.81 -9.39 28.82
N SER A 150 -21.05 -9.68 29.26
CA SER A 150 -22.20 -9.91 28.38
C SER A 150 -22.79 -8.62 27.79
N LEU A 151 -22.39 -7.46 28.32
CA LEU A 151 -22.86 -6.13 27.92
C LEU A 151 -21.74 -5.27 27.31
N THR A 152 -20.53 -5.81 27.14
CA THR A 152 -19.42 -5.09 26.48
C THR A 152 -19.78 -4.64 25.06
N TRP A 153 -20.63 -5.40 24.35
CA TRP A 153 -21.15 -5.01 23.04
C TRP A 153 -22.00 -3.74 23.10
N ALA A 154 -22.70 -3.48 24.22
CA ALA A 154 -23.54 -2.30 24.41
C ALA A 154 -22.72 -1.02 24.67
N SER A 155 -21.46 -1.15 25.11
CA SER A 155 -20.52 -0.01 25.21
C SER A 155 -20.23 0.62 23.84
N SER A 156 -20.35 -0.14 22.74
CA SER A 156 -20.20 0.38 21.37
C SER A 156 -21.35 1.30 20.91
N TYR A 157 -22.43 1.40 21.70
CA TYR A 157 -23.63 2.18 21.35
C TYR A 157 -23.63 3.62 21.89
N LEU A 158 -22.68 4.02 22.74
CA LEU A 158 -22.72 5.33 23.38
C LEU A 158 -21.92 6.41 22.63
N VAL A 159 -22.68 7.20 21.86
CA VAL A 159 -22.71 8.67 21.75
C VAL A 159 -21.46 9.47 22.19
N ALA A 160 -20.26 9.10 21.74
CA ALA A 160 -19.25 10.13 21.51
C ALA A 160 -19.77 11.05 20.40
N GLU A 161 -19.53 12.37 20.48
CA GLU A 161 -19.80 13.28 19.36
C GLU A 161 -19.16 12.67 18.11
N ARG A 162 -20.00 12.16 17.19
CA ARG A 162 -19.51 11.43 16.04
C ARG A 162 -18.66 12.39 15.22
N LYS A 163 -17.33 12.22 15.25
CA LYS A 163 -16.42 12.93 14.35
C LYS A 163 -17.00 12.80 12.95
N SER A 164 -16.98 13.91 12.22
CA SER A 164 -17.51 13.97 10.86
C SER A 164 -16.89 12.86 10.01
N ARG A 165 -17.69 11.88 9.59
CA ARG A 165 -17.25 10.79 8.69
C ARG A 165 -17.15 11.21 7.22
N ALA A 166 -17.25 12.51 6.95
CA ALA A 166 -17.02 13.05 5.62
C ALA A 166 -15.56 12.87 5.23
N LEU A 167 -15.33 12.29 4.05
CA LEU A 167 -14.02 12.20 3.45
C LEU A 167 -13.42 13.60 3.26
N ARG A 168 -12.18 13.79 3.70
CA ARG A 168 -11.43 15.05 3.60
C ARG A 168 -10.17 14.85 2.75
N PRO A 169 -9.59 15.92 2.20
CA PRO A 169 -8.21 15.87 1.71
C PRO A 169 -7.24 15.45 2.83
N THR A 170 -6.13 14.83 2.46
CA THR A 170 -5.04 14.46 3.36
C THR A 170 -4.50 15.69 4.10
N GLY A 171 -4.15 15.51 5.37
CA GLY A 171 -3.90 16.56 6.35
C GLY A 171 -5.16 17.27 6.85
N GLY A 172 -6.33 16.66 6.68
CA GLY A 172 -7.62 17.17 7.16
C GLY A 172 -7.92 16.87 8.62
N TRP A 173 -7.05 16.09 9.27
CA TRP A 173 -7.14 15.62 10.65
C TRP A 173 -5.81 15.79 11.39
N SER A 174 -5.56 14.98 12.43
CA SER A 174 -4.36 15.10 13.26
C SER A 174 -3.08 14.69 12.52
N THR A 175 -1.93 15.01 13.14
CA THR A 175 -0.62 14.51 12.75
C THR A 175 0.04 13.92 13.98
N SER A 176 0.45 12.65 13.92
CA SER A 176 1.13 11.96 15.02
C SER A 176 2.53 12.54 15.28
N PRO A 177 3.15 12.28 16.43
CA PRO A 177 4.53 12.71 16.71
C PRO A 177 5.56 12.20 15.70
N ALA A 178 5.30 11.05 15.06
CA ALA A 178 6.13 10.51 13.98
C ALA A 178 5.90 11.22 12.63
N GLY A 179 4.94 12.14 12.55
CA GLY A 179 4.61 12.92 11.36
C GLY A 179 3.57 12.26 10.43
N ILE A 180 2.92 11.18 10.86
CA ILE A 180 1.89 10.47 10.09
C ILE A 180 0.57 11.23 10.23
N ARG A 181 -0.16 11.44 9.14
CA ARG A 181 -1.42 12.19 9.15
C ARG A 181 -2.63 11.29 9.05
N ASP A 182 -3.73 11.82 9.58
CA ASP A 182 -5.09 11.35 9.36
C ASP A 182 -5.46 9.97 9.92
N LEU A 183 -4.65 9.42 10.83
CA LEU A 183 -4.96 8.15 11.52
C LEU A 183 -6.23 8.22 12.40
N ASP A 184 -6.65 9.42 12.79
CA ASP A 184 -7.90 9.69 13.54
C ASP A 184 -9.05 10.18 12.63
N GLY A 185 -8.85 10.08 11.32
CA GLY A 185 -9.69 10.60 10.26
C GLY A 185 -10.47 9.51 9.51
N SER A 186 -11.37 9.95 8.64
CA SER A 186 -12.53 9.12 8.24
C SER A 186 -12.24 7.86 7.41
N VAL A 187 -10.98 7.59 7.04
CA VAL A 187 -10.61 6.43 6.23
C VAL A 187 -10.20 5.29 7.15
N TRP A 188 -10.86 4.14 7.00
CA TRP A 188 -10.42 2.89 7.59
C TRP A 188 -9.38 2.27 6.65
N GLU A 189 -8.23 1.93 7.21
CA GLU A 189 -7.09 1.41 6.47
C GLU A 189 -7.03 -0.11 6.63
N TRP A 190 -6.95 -0.82 5.49
CA TRP A 190 -6.73 -2.27 5.49
C TRP A 190 -5.39 -2.64 6.14
N THR A 191 -5.41 -3.66 7.00
CA THR A 191 -4.22 -4.32 7.55
C THR A 191 -4.11 -5.73 7.00
N ARG A 192 -2.93 -6.35 7.10
CA ARG A 192 -2.70 -7.70 6.57
C ARG A 192 -3.09 -8.85 7.52
N ASP A 193 -3.70 -8.53 8.66
CA ASP A 193 -4.06 -9.50 9.69
C ASP A 193 -5.37 -10.18 9.32
N CYS A 194 -5.33 -11.51 9.25
CA CYS A 194 -6.49 -12.32 8.99
C CYS A 194 -7.44 -12.33 10.21
N TYR A 195 -8.73 -12.11 9.97
CA TYR A 195 -9.77 -12.35 10.96
C TYR A 195 -10.23 -13.80 10.92
N ALA A 196 -9.83 -14.56 11.95
CA ALA A 196 -10.15 -15.98 12.06
C ALA A 196 -11.46 -16.30 12.83
N GLY A 197 -12.12 -15.28 13.39
CA GLY A 197 -13.29 -15.45 14.24
C GLY A 197 -13.06 -16.38 15.43
N SER A 198 -14.13 -17.01 15.94
CA SER A 198 -14.06 -17.96 17.07
C SER A 198 -13.63 -19.38 16.67
N GLN A 199 -13.35 -19.63 15.39
CA GLN A 199 -13.12 -20.97 14.82
C GLN A 199 -11.64 -21.43 14.91
N GLY A 200 -10.77 -20.66 15.56
CA GLY A 200 -9.33 -20.98 15.66
C GLY A 200 -8.54 -20.65 14.40
N ALA A 201 -7.32 -21.18 14.26
CA ALA A 201 -6.40 -20.82 13.19
C ALA A 201 -6.98 -21.11 11.79
N ILE A 202 -7.18 -20.06 10.99
CA ILE A 202 -7.50 -20.14 9.56
C ILE A 202 -6.18 -20.08 8.79
N ASP A 203 -6.10 -20.88 7.72
CA ASP A 203 -5.07 -20.76 6.70
C ASP A 203 -5.04 -19.33 6.14
N PRO A 204 -3.96 -18.55 6.34
CA PRO A 204 -3.89 -17.16 5.90
C PRO A 204 -4.18 -16.98 4.40
N ASP A 205 -3.90 -17.99 3.58
CA ASP A 205 -4.14 -17.98 2.13
C ASP A 205 -5.63 -18.14 1.79
N ARG A 206 -6.48 -18.51 2.76
CA ARG A 206 -7.93 -18.67 2.63
C ARG A 206 -8.70 -17.79 3.61
N CYS A 207 -8.13 -16.64 3.94
CA CYS A 207 -8.72 -15.72 4.89
C CYS A 207 -10.03 -15.08 4.35
N PRO A 208 -11.18 -15.27 5.02
CA PRO A 208 -12.46 -14.74 4.54
C PRO A 208 -12.67 -13.26 4.88
N ALA A 209 -11.91 -12.72 5.83
CA ALA A 209 -12.04 -11.34 6.30
C ALA A 209 -10.72 -10.86 6.88
N PHE A 210 -10.39 -9.59 6.70
CA PHE A 210 -9.19 -8.97 7.25
C PHE A 210 -9.57 -7.84 8.20
N TRP A 211 -8.64 -7.49 9.08
CA TRP A 211 -8.81 -6.33 9.93
C TRP A 211 -8.63 -5.03 9.14
N VAL A 212 -9.51 -4.08 9.40
CA VAL A 212 -9.35 -2.67 9.04
C VAL A 212 -9.26 -1.86 10.32
N ALA A 213 -8.51 -0.77 10.29
CA ALA A 213 -8.31 0.06 11.46
C ALA A 213 -8.58 1.54 11.16
N GLY A 214 -9.08 2.25 12.16
CA GLY A 214 -9.52 3.64 12.10
C GLY A 214 -9.89 4.08 13.52
N GLU A 215 -11.04 4.74 13.71
CA GLU A 215 -11.56 5.07 15.05
C GLU A 215 -11.69 3.83 15.96
N HIS A 216 -11.91 2.66 15.35
CA HIS A 216 -11.84 1.35 15.99
C HIS A 216 -11.40 0.31 14.97
N ALA A 217 -10.86 -0.81 15.45
CA ALA A 217 -10.59 -1.98 14.60
C ALA A 217 -11.90 -2.71 14.27
N ALA A 218 -12.06 -3.13 13.02
CA ALA A 218 -13.21 -3.90 12.55
C ALA A 218 -12.78 -5.02 11.61
N ALA A 219 -13.46 -6.16 11.67
CA ALA A 219 -13.24 -7.25 10.73
C ALA A 219 -14.15 -7.04 9.49
N MET A 220 -13.55 -7.06 8.31
CA MET A 220 -14.25 -6.81 7.05
C MET A 220 -14.06 -7.98 6.08
N PRO A 221 -15.13 -8.50 5.45
CA PRO A 221 -15.00 -9.48 4.37
C PRO A 221 -14.05 -8.96 3.30
N PHE A 222 -13.15 -9.81 2.80
CA PHE A 222 -12.05 -9.36 1.94
C PHE A 222 -12.52 -8.70 0.62
N LEU A 223 -13.74 -8.99 0.16
CA LEU A 223 -14.36 -8.40 -1.04
C LEU A 223 -15.14 -7.11 -0.78
N GLU A 224 -15.35 -6.72 0.48
CA GLU A 224 -16.07 -5.51 0.81
C GLU A 224 -15.25 -4.28 0.41
N SER A 225 -15.91 -3.28 -0.16
CA SER A 225 -15.30 -2.02 -0.60
C SER A 225 -16.10 -0.79 -0.16
N ASP A 226 -17.38 -0.96 0.17
CA ASP A 226 -18.30 0.09 0.60
C ASP A 226 -19.27 -0.41 1.70
N PRO A 227 -18.75 -0.64 2.92
CA PRO A 227 -19.54 -1.20 4.02
C PRO A 227 -20.66 -0.28 4.51
N ALA A 228 -20.58 1.03 4.22
CA ALA A 228 -21.64 1.98 4.52
C ALA A 228 -22.96 1.65 3.79
N ARG A 229 -22.91 0.90 2.67
CA ARG A 229 -24.09 0.42 1.94
C ARG A 229 -24.56 -0.97 2.38
N GLY A 230 -23.75 -1.75 3.09
CA GLY A 230 -24.01 -3.15 3.43
C GLY A 230 -24.92 -3.38 4.65
N GLY A 231 -25.09 -2.38 5.52
CA GLY A 231 -25.82 -2.50 6.78
C GLY A 231 -25.04 -3.31 7.83
N CYS A 232 -24.99 -2.83 9.08
CA CYS A 232 -24.32 -3.52 10.18
C CYS A 232 -25.30 -3.99 11.24
N ALA A 233 -25.10 -5.20 11.75
CA ALA A 233 -25.83 -5.75 12.89
C ALA A 233 -25.36 -5.18 14.24
N VAL A 234 -24.14 -4.63 14.31
CA VAL A 234 -23.53 -4.04 15.50
C VAL A 234 -22.67 -2.82 15.14
N GLY A 235 -22.74 -1.76 15.94
CA GLY A 235 -21.92 -0.56 15.78
C GLY A 235 -22.21 0.25 14.51
N ALA A 236 -21.36 1.25 14.26
CA ALA A 236 -21.41 2.03 13.04
C ALA A 236 -20.40 1.46 12.03
N PRO A 237 -20.79 1.17 10.77
CA PRO A 237 -19.87 0.65 9.77
C PRO A 237 -18.66 1.57 9.57
N PRO A 238 -17.47 1.01 9.23
CA PRO A 238 -16.38 1.76 8.62
C PRO A 238 -16.92 2.65 7.49
N ALA A 239 -16.49 3.90 7.41
CA ALA A 239 -17.10 4.87 6.49
C ALA A 239 -16.49 4.83 5.08
N HIS A 240 -15.16 4.70 4.98
CA HIS A 240 -14.41 4.68 3.73
C HIS A 240 -13.28 3.66 3.84
N LEU A 241 -13.25 2.62 3.01
CA LEU A 241 -12.15 1.66 3.02
C LEU A 241 -11.04 2.10 2.07
N GLY A 242 -9.86 2.36 2.62
CA GLY A 242 -8.65 2.79 1.90
C GLY A 242 -7.42 2.04 2.41
N MET A 243 -6.24 2.63 2.20
CA MET A 243 -4.98 1.98 2.58
C MET A 243 -3.85 2.96 2.83
N ARG A 244 -2.83 2.44 3.51
CA ARG A 244 -1.54 3.08 3.72
C ARG A 244 -0.44 2.03 3.55
N LEU A 245 0.69 2.45 2.99
CA LEU A 245 1.84 1.57 2.82
C LEU A 245 2.83 1.70 3.99
N VAL A 246 3.48 0.58 4.30
CA VAL A 246 4.65 0.54 5.17
C VAL A 246 5.79 -0.25 4.53
N SER A 247 7.01 -0.03 5.01
CA SER A 247 8.20 -0.76 4.60
C SER A 247 9.16 -0.95 5.77
N ASP A 248 9.68 -2.16 5.92
CA ASP A 248 10.73 -2.49 6.90
C ASP A 248 12.11 -1.95 6.50
N ARG A 249 12.25 -1.44 5.26
CA ARG A 249 13.49 -0.88 4.72
C ARG A 249 13.33 0.59 4.37
N GLU A 250 14.38 1.38 4.59
CA GLU A 250 14.38 2.81 4.20
C GLU A 250 14.19 2.93 2.69
N PRO A 251 13.12 3.61 2.22
CA PRO A 251 12.95 3.88 0.80
C PRO A 251 14.08 4.77 0.29
N PRO A 252 14.61 4.51 -0.91
CA PRO A 252 15.65 5.35 -1.49
C PRO A 252 15.10 6.76 -1.73
N ARG A 253 15.94 7.78 -1.49
CA ARG A 253 15.56 9.17 -1.75
C ARG A 253 15.64 9.44 -3.25
N ALA A 254 14.62 10.08 -3.81
CA ALA A 254 14.68 10.57 -5.18
C ALA A 254 15.76 11.67 -5.27
N GLY A 255 16.91 11.37 -5.87
CA GLY A 255 17.95 12.34 -6.22
C GLY A 255 19.21 12.39 -5.33
N SER A 256 19.90 11.27 -5.13
CA SER A 256 21.33 11.28 -4.75
C SER A 256 22.23 11.19 -5.97
#